data_AF-A0A7S3BCU9-F1
#
_entry.id   AF-A0A7S3BCU9-F1
#
_cell.length_a   1.000
_cell.length_b   1.000
_cell.length_c   1.000
_cell.angle_alpha   90.00
_cell.angle_beta   90.00
_cell.angle_gamma   90.00
#
_symmetry.space_group_name_H-M   'P 1'
#
loop_
_entity.id
_entity.type
_entity.pdbx_description
1 polymer ?
#
loop_
_entity_poly.entity_id
_entity_poly.type
_entity_poly.pdbx_seq_one_letter_code
_entity_poly.pdbx_strand_id
1 'polypeptide(L)'
;GGLTTPVSLAGDAVALLNAGLYTAYMVWTKWQLPKAPPILIMGGAHALMTPVTWLLFPLASPGMAMVGTRDAPGLLDWPTSEFLWPCLALIAVAAATGHAAVLGAVQRLPPLVCSVALLALPLPQAVVGYEIGVAALPGWASAVGCAVTLSGICLVVVASGRRKKRDEDASVGHMKRAASGRFQQVGGLIIVGGGEAELVAMDNLEADFEIDKAMVAVSDYYDG
;
A
#
# COMPACT_ATOMS: atom_id res chain seq x y z
N GLY A 1 -14.71 -12.59 -32.62
CA GLY A 1 -15.77 -11.62 -32.34
C GLY A 1 -15.52 -11.06 -30.96
N GLY A 2 -15.26 -9.76 -30.86
CA GLY A 2 -15.03 -9.12 -29.57
C GLY A 2 -16.32 -9.10 -28.78
N LEU A 3 -16.34 -9.79 -27.64
CA LEU A 3 -17.35 -9.59 -26.60
C LEU A 3 -17.13 -8.18 -26.05
N THR A 4 -17.76 -7.18 -26.67
CA THR A 4 -17.85 -5.84 -26.10
C THR A 4 -18.87 -5.91 -24.97
N THR A 5 -18.42 -6.24 -23.76
CA THR A 5 -19.22 -6.02 -22.57
C THR A 5 -19.62 -4.55 -22.54
N PRO A 6 -20.92 -4.21 -22.52
CA PRO A 6 -21.33 -2.82 -22.52
C PRO A 6 -20.80 -2.14 -21.26
N VAL A 7 -20.19 -0.97 -21.45
CA VAL A 7 -19.81 -0.09 -20.34
C VAL A 7 -21.09 0.21 -19.56
N SER A 8 -21.10 -0.06 -18.26
CA SER A 8 -22.30 0.08 -17.43
C SER A 8 -22.03 0.98 -16.25
N LEU A 9 -22.99 1.87 -15.96
CA LEU A 9 -22.91 2.77 -14.81
C LEU A 9 -22.76 2.00 -13.49
N ALA A 10 -23.42 0.84 -13.38
CA ALA A 10 -23.27 -0.06 -12.24
C ALA A 10 -21.85 -0.61 -12.12
N GLY A 11 -21.24 -1.04 -13.24
CA GLY A 11 -19.85 -1.50 -13.27
C GLY A 11 -18.88 -0.41 -12.84
N ASP A 12 -19.04 0.80 -13.35
CA ASP A 12 -18.21 1.96 -12.99
C ASP A 12 -18.35 2.34 -11.51
N ALA A 13 -19.58 2.31 -10.98
CA ALA A 13 -19.85 2.57 -9.57
C ALA A 13 -19.19 1.52 -8.66
N VAL A 14 -19.25 0.24 -9.03
CA VAL A 14 -18.57 -0.85 -8.30
C VAL A 14 -17.06 -0.70 -8.39
N ALA A 15 -16.52 -0.32 -9.55
CA ALA A 15 -15.08 -0.08 -9.71
C ALA A 15 -14.60 1.08 -8.82
N LEU A 16 -15.37 2.17 -8.74
CA LEU A 16 -15.07 3.32 -7.90
C LEU A 16 -15.16 2.96 -6.40
N LEU A 17 -16.18 2.20 -6.00
CA LEU A 17 -16.31 1.70 -4.63
C LEU A 17 -15.10 0.81 -4.27
N ASN A 18 -14.71 -0.10 -5.16
CA ASN A 18 -13.56 -0.98 -4.94
C ASN A 18 -12.26 -0.18 -4.78
N ALA A 19 -12.02 0.84 -5.62
CA ALA A 19 -10.86 1.71 -5.50
C ALA A 19 -10.83 2.48 -4.15
N GLY A 20 -11.99 2.96 -3.71
CA GLY A 20 -12.14 3.61 -2.40
C GLY A 20 -11.85 2.67 -1.24
N LEU A 21 -12.46 1.48 -1.24
CA LEU A 21 -12.26 0.45 -0.20
C LEU A 21 -10.80 0.00 -0.13
N TYR A 22 -10.15 -0.19 -1.27
CA TYR A 22 -8.76 -0.61 -1.32
C TYR A 22 -7.81 0.49 -0.79
N THR A 23 -8.11 1.76 -1.09
CA THR A 23 -7.37 2.91 -0.53
C THR A 23 -7.58 3.03 0.98
N ALA A 24 -8.83 2.88 1.45
CA ALA A 24 -9.15 2.87 2.87
C ALA A 24 -8.43 1.73 3.61
N TYR A 25 -8.36 0.54 3.00
CA TYR A 25 -7.58 -0.59 3.51
C TYR A 25 -6.10 -0.26 3.65
N MET A 26 -5.48 0.40 2.67
CA MET A 26 -4.06 0.82 2.77
C MET A 26 -3.84 1.82 3.91
N VAL A 27 -4.73 2.79 4.09
CA VAL A 27 -4.66 3.76 5.19
C VAL A 27 -4.85 3.06 6.55
N TRP A 28 -5.87 2.21 6.66
CA TRP A 28 -6.12 1.42 7.87
C TRP A 28 -4.94 0.51 8.21
N THR A 29 -4.36 -0.15 7.22
CA THR A 29 -3.16 -0.98 7.38
C THR A 29 -2.00 -0.15 7.92
N LYS A 30 -1.75 1.04 7.35
CA LYS A 30 -0.70 1.96 7.84
C LYS A 30 -0.91 2.35 9.29
N TRP A 31 -2.17 2.57 9.69
CA TRP A 31 -2.53 2.91 11.05
C TRP A 31 -2.40 1.74 12.05
N GLN A 32 -2.57 0.50 11.58
CA GLN A 32 -2.46 -0.70 12.43
C GLN A 32 -1.05 -1.25 12.54
N LEU A 33 -0.15 -0.93 11.60
CA LEU A 33 1.25 -1.40 11.62
C LEU A 33 2.00 -1.15 12.94
N PRO A 34 1.80 -0.03 13.66
CA PRO A 34 2.42 0.17 14.98
C PRO A 34 1.83 -0.71 16.09
N LYS A 35 0.62 -1.23 15.91
CA LYS A 35 -0.15 -1.92 16.96
C LYS A 35 -0.16 -3.43 16.82
N ALA A 36 0.11 -3.94 15.62
CA ALA A 36 0.02 -5.36 15.33
C ALA A 36 1.12 -5.79 14.34
N PRO A 37 1.67 -7.01 14.50
CA PRO A 37 2.63 -7.53 13.56
C PRO A 37 2.02 -7.64 12.15
N PRO A 38 2.80 -7.39 11.09
CA PRO A 38 2.31 -7.37 9.71
C PRO A 38 1.60 -8.66 9.28
N ILE A 39 2.07 -9.81 9.77
CA ILE A 39 1.49 -11.11 9.44
C ILE A 39 0.06 -11.27 9.95
N LEU A 40 -0.30 -10.64 11.09
CA LEU A 40 -1.68 -10.67 11.60
C LEU A 40 -2.59 -9.75 10.79
N ILE A 41 -2.08 -8.60 10.35
CA ILE A 41 -2.84 -7.69 9.48
C ILE A 41 -3.10 -8.36 8.13
N MET A 42 -2.08 -9.00 7.56
CA MET A 42 -2.19 -9.77 6.31
C MET A 42 -3.11 -10.98 6.47
N GLY A 43 -2.90 -11.80 7.50
CA GLY A 43 -3.69 -13.00 7.77
C GLY A 43 -5.15 -12.67 8.03
N GLY A 44 -5.43 -11.62 8.83
CA GLY A 44 -6.78 -11.12 9.07
C GLY A 44 -7.47 -10.63 7.80
N ALA A 45 -6.76 -9.88 6.95
CA ALA A 45 -7.31 -9.44 5.66
C ALA A 45 -7.68 -10.63 4.75
N HIS A 46 -6.81 -11.63 4.63
CA HIS A 46 -7.12 -12.85 3.85
C HIS A 46 -8.25 -13.67 4.47
N ALA A 47 -8.27 -13.81 5.79
CA ALA A 47 -9.32 -14.53 6.52
C ALA A 47 -10.69 -13.86 6.37
N LEU A 48 -10.75 -12.53 6.23
CA LEU A 48 -11.98 -11.79 5.95
C LEU A 48 -12.37 -11.85 4.47
N MET A 49 -11.41 -11.65 3.55
CA MET A 49 -11.72 -11.62 2.12
C MET A 49 -12.17 -12.98 1.59
N THR A 50 -11.54 -14.07 2.03
CA THR A 50 -11.85 -15.43 1.55
C THR A 50 -13.35 -15.77 1.68
N PRO A 51 -13.98 -15.73 2.87
CA PRO A 51 -15.41 -16.05 3.00
C PRO A 51 -16.30 -15.06 2.25
N VAL A 52 -15.93 -13.77 2.17
CA VAL A 52 -16.67 -12.78 1.38
C VAL A 52 -16.64 -13.14 -0.10
N THR A 53 -15.47 -13.53 -0.64
CA THR A 53 -15.35 -13.98 -2.03
C THR A 53 -16.19 -15.23 -2.29
N TRP A 54 -16.19 -16.20 -1.37
CA TRP A 54 -17.05 -17.39 -1.47
C TRP A 54 -18.54 -17.05 -1.45
N LEU A 55 -18.97 -16.10 -0.61
CA LEU A 55 -20.37 -15.65 -0.54
C LEU A 55 -20.81 -14.87 -1.78
N LEU A 56 -19.89 -14.19 -2.46
CA LEU A 56 -20.17 -13.41 -3.68
C LEU A 56 -20.04 -14.24 -4.96
N PHE A 57 -19.34 -15.38 -4.92
CA PHE A 57 -19.16 -16.28 -6.06
C PHE A 57 -20.47 -16.72 -6.77
N PRO A 58 -21.59 -16.98 -6.06
CA PRO A 58 -22.87 -17.29 -6.71
C PRO A 58 -23.41 -16.15 -7.58
N LEU A 59 -23.16 -14.89 -7.19
CA LEU A 59 -23.59 -13.72 -7.96
C LEU A 59 -22.84 -13.60 -9.28
N ALA A 60 -21.63 -14.16 -9.36
CA ALA A 60 -20.81 -14.19 -10.57
C ALA A 60 -21.17 -15.35 -11.51
N SER A 61 -22.00 -16.30 -11.07
CA SER A 61 -22.37 -17.51 -11.83
C SER A 61 -23.89 -17.64 -12.01
N PRO A 62 -24.55 -16.66 -12.67
CA PRO A 62 -25.99 -16.68 -12.83
C PRO A 62 -26.44 -17.93 -13.60
N GLY A 63 -27.27 -18.76 -12.96
CA GLY A 63 -27.81 -20.00 -13.52
C GLY A 63 -27.20 -21.29 -12.97
N MET A 64 -26.13 -21.24 -12.18
CA MET A 64 -25.67 -22.41 -11.43
C MET A 64 -26.53 -22.64 -10.18
N ALA A 65 -26.98 -23.87 -9.98
CA ALA A 65 -27.62 -24.28 -8.73
C ALA A 65 -26.60 -24.27 -7.58
N MET A 66 -27.04 -23.99 -6.35
CA MET A 66 -26.16 -24.01 -5.17
C MET A 66 -25.61 -25.40 -4.88
N VAL A 67 -26.46 -26.42 -5.02
CA VAL A 67 -26.12 -27.84 -4.87
C VAL A 67 -26.41 -28.50 -6.20
N GLY A 68 -25.48 -29.32 -6.68
CA GLY A 68 -25.64 -29.95 -7.97
C GLY A 68 -26.57 -31.14 -7.92
N THR A 69 -26.82 -31.63 -9.12
CA THR A 69 -27.47 -32.90 -9.37
C THR A 69 -26.46 -33.83 -10.03
N ARG A 70 -26.83 -35.11 -10.20
CA ARG A 70 -25.99 -36.10 -10.88
C ARG A 70 -25.51 -35.65 -12.27
N ASP A 71 -26.32 -34.84 -12.96
CA ASP A 71 -26.11 -34.46 -14.36
C ASP A 71 -25.67 -33.01 -14.52
N ALA A 72 -25.67 -32.20 -13.45
CA ALA A 72 -25.25 -30.81 -13.46
C ALA A 72 -24.59 -30.43 -12.13
N PRO A 73 -23.28 -30.15 -12.09
CA PRO A 73 -22.59 -29.77 -10.86
C PRO A 73 -23.10 -28.42 -10.34
N GLY A 74 -23.23 -28.32 -9.02
CA GLY A 74 -23.62 -27.09 -8.33
C GLY A 74 -22.42 -26.35 -7.76
N LEU A 75 -22.67 -25.13 -7.30
CA LEU A 75 -21.64 -24.21 -6.83
C LEU A 75 -20.88 -24.71 -5.59
N LEU A 76 -21.56 -25.45 -4.72
CA LEU A 76 -21.02 -26.03 -3.49
C LEU A 76 -20.59 -27.49 -3.65
N ASP A 77 -20.73 -28.05 -4.85
CA ASP A 77 -20.25 -29.40 -5.11
C ASP A 77 -18.73 -29.44 -5.02
N TRP A 78 -18.20 -30.61 -4.66
CA TRP A 78 -16.76 -30.76 -4.61
C TRP A 78 -16.17 -30.60 -6.02
N PRO A 79 -15.17 -29.74 -6.19
CA PRO A 79 -14.55 -29.54 -7.49
C PRO A 79 -13.90 -30.84 -7.98
N THR A 80 -14.26 -31.26 -9.19
CA THR A 80 -13.84 -32.53 -9.80
C THR A 80 -12.65 -32.38 -10.76
N SER A 81 -12.19 -31.16 -11.01
CA SER A 81 -11.09 -30.88 -11.94
C SER A 81 -9.74 -31.29 -11.38
N GLU A 82 -8.97 -32.05 -12.17
CA GLU A 82 -7.58 -32.41 -11.88
C GLU A 82 -6.64 -31.19 -11.78
N PHE A 83 -7.01 -30.09 -12.44
CA PHE A 83 -6.26 -28.83 -12.43
C PHE A 83 -6.59 -27.92 -11.24
N LEU A 84 -7.59 -28.28 -10.42
CA LEU A 84 -8.03 -27.45 -9.31
C LEU A 84 -6.88 -27.11 -8.36
N TRP A 85 -6.19 -28.12 -7.85
CA TRP A 85 -5.16 -27.93 -6.81
C TRP A 85 -3.95 -27.14 -7.33
N PRO A 86 -3.40 -27.45 -8.52
CA PRO A 86 -2.36 -26.61 -9.12
C PRO A 86 -2.81 -25.16 -9.33
N CYS A 87 -4.02 -24.92 -9.86
CA CYS A 87 -4.53 -23.57 -10.07
C CYS A 87 -4.74 -22.81 -8.76
N LEU A 88 -5.32 -23.46 -7.73
CA LEU A 88 -5.49 -22.87 -6.41
C LEU A 88 -4.14 -22.54 -5.77
N ALA A 89 -3.14 -23.43 -5.89
CA ALA A 89 -1.81 -23.17 -5.38
C ALA A 89 -1.16 -21.95 -6.06
N LEU A 90 -1.27 -21.85 -7.39
CA LEU A 90 -0.76 -20.70 -8.14
C LEU A 90 -1.46 -19.40 -7.75
N ILE A 91 -2.79 -19.41 -7.64
CA ILE A 91 -3.57 -18.24 -7.20
C ILE A 91 -3.22 -17.84 -5.77
N ALA A 92 -3.10 -18.81 -4.85
CA ALA A 92 -2.76 -18.56 -3.46
C ALA A 92 -1.37 -17.95 -3.31
N VAL A 93 -0.36 -18.49 -4.03
CA VAL A 93 0.99 -17.93 -4.04
C VAL A 93 0.99 -16.52 -4.62
N ALA A 94 0.38 -16.31 -5.79
CA ALA A 94 0.32 -15.00 -6.42
C ALA A 94 -0.39 -13.96 -5.52
N ALA A 95 -1.51 -14.34 -4.90
CA ALA A 95 -2.26 -13.48 -3.99
C ALA A 95 -1.45 -13.15 -2.72
N ALA A 96 -0.83 -14.15 -2.09
CA ALA A 96 -0.02 -13.96 -0.89
C ALA A 96 1.21 -13.08 -1.17
N THR A 97 1.92 -13.34 -2.28
CA THR A 97 3.07 -12.53 -2.70
C THR A 97 2.66 -11.10 -3.02
N GLY A 98 1.55 -10.90 -3.73
CA GLY A 98 1.02 -9.57 -4.04
C GLY A 98 0.68 -8.76 -2.78
N HIS A 99 -0.02 -9.37 -1.82
CA HIS A 99 -0.34 -8.71 -0.55
C HIS A 99 0.89 -8.46 0.31
N ALA A 100 1.84 -9.39 0.38
CA ALA A 100 3.10 -9.19 1.09
C ALA A 100 3.89 -8.01 0.50
N ALA A 101 3.91 -7.88 -0.83
CA ALA A 101 4.54 -6.74 -1.51
C ALA A 101 3.86 -5.42 -1.17
N VAL A 102 2.52 -5.37 -1.20
CA VAL A 102 1.75 -4.16 -0.82
C VAL A 102 1.98 -3.80 0.65
N LEU A 103 1.96 -4.78 1.55
CA LEU A 103 2.22 -4.55 2.97
C LEU A 103 3.64 -4.03 3.21
N GLY A 104 4.63 -4.63 2.54
CA GLY A 104 6.02 -4.17 2.57
C GLY A 104 6.19 -2.74 2.03
N ALA A 105 5.42 -2.39 0.99
CA ALA A 105 5.39 -1.03 0.45
C ALA A 105 4.74 -0.04 1.44
N VAL A 106 3.57 -0.37 1.98
CA VAL A 106 2.84 0.48 2.95
C VAL A 106 3.65 0.70 4.22
N GLN A 107 4.46 -0.26 4.66
CA GLN A 107 5.40 -0.06 5.77
C GLN A 107 6.39 1.08 5.51
N ARG A 108 6.94 1.15 4.30
CA ARG A 108 8.10 2.01 3.96
C ARG A 108 7.72 3.31 3.28
N LEU A 109 6.56 3.34 2.64
CA LEU A 109 6.13 4.43 1.76
C LEU A 109 4.80 5.03 2.24
N PRO A 110 4.52 6.31 1.88
CA PRO A 110 3.20 6.88 2.07
C PRO A 110 2.13 6.07 1.30
N PRO A 111 0.91 5.92 1.84
CA PRO A 111 -0.18 5.21 1.16
C PRO A 111 -0.49 5.77 -0.24
N LEU A 112 -0.33 7.08 -0.44
CA LEU A 112 -0.51 7.74 -1.73
C LEU A 112 0.48 7.22 -2.80
N VAL A 113 1.74 7.04 -2.43
CA VAL A 113 2.76 6.47 -3.32
C VAL A 113 2.45 5.01 -3.63
N CYS A 114 2.00 4.25 -2.63
CA CYS A 114 1.60 2.85 -2.81
C CYS A 114 0.40 2.72 -3.78
N SER A 115 -0.64 3.53 -3.58
CA SER A 115 -1.85 3.53 -4.41
C SER A 115 -1.54 3.89 -5.87
N VAL A 116 -0.71 4.92 -6.08
CA VAL A 116 -0.32 5.32 -7.44
C VAL A 116 0.59 4.27 -8.09
N ALA A 117 1.51 3.65 -7.35
CA ALA A 117 2.34 2.55 -7.88
C ALA A 117 1.52 1.33 -8.32
N LEU A 118 0.39 1.04 -7.66
CA LEU A 118 -0.50 -0.04 -8.06
C LEU A 118 -1.19 0.19 -9.41
N LEU A 119 -1.24 1.43 -9.90
CA LEU A 119 -1.70 1.71 -11.27
C LEU A 119 -0.78 1.09 -12.33
N ALA A 120 0.47 0.76 -11.99
CA ALA A 120 1.37 0.04 -12.88
C ALA A 120 1.11 -1.48 -12.93
N LEU A 121 0.35 -2.04 -11.97
CA LEU A 121 0.14 -3.49 -11.86
C LEU A 121 -0.46 -4.15 -13.12
N PRO A 122 -1.38 -3.51 -13.86
CA PRO A 122 -1.89 -4.07 -15.11
C PRO A 122 -0.82 -4.22 -16.19
N LEU A 123 0.31 -3.50 -16.11
CA LEU A 123 1.35 -3.53 -17.15
C LEU A 123 2.12 -4.86 -17.13
N PRO A 124 2.73 -5.32 -16.01
CA PRO A 124 3.27 -6.68 -15.94
C PRO A 124 2.22 -7.75 -16.21
N GLN A 125 0.98 -7.57 -15.75
CA GLN A 125 -0.09 -8.53 -15.98
C GLN A 125 -0.40 -8.70 -17.47
N ALA A 126 -0.39 -7.61 -18.24
CA ALA A 126 -0.58 -7.65 -19.69
C ALA A 126 0.58 -8.37 -20.40
N VAL A 127 1.83 -8.14 -19.96
CA VAL A 127 3.00 -8.83 -20.51
C VAL A 127 2.93 -10.33 -20.22
N VAL A 128 2.72 -10.71 -18.95
CA VAL A 128 2.61 -12.11 -18.56
C VAL A 128 1.44 -12.78 -19.30
N GLY A 129 0.30 -12.10 -19.40
CA GLY A 129 -0.88 -12.61 -20.13
C GLY A 129 -0.60 -12.86 -21.61
N TYR A 130 0.19 -11.99 -22.25
CA TYR A 130 0.61 -12.19 -23.63
C TYR A 130 1.58 -13.37 -23.77
N GLU A 131 2.61 -13.45 -22.92
CA GLU A 131 3.62 -14.52 -22.95
C GLU A 131 3.02 -15.92 -22.74
N ILE A 132 2.03 -16.05 -21.85
CA ILE A 132 1.34 -17.32 -21.60
C ILE A 132 0.20 -17.58 -22.60
N GLY A 133 0.01 -16.71 -23.60
CA GLY A 133 -0.96 -16.89 -24.68
C GLY A 133 -2.44 -16.70 -24.28
N VAL A 134 -2.72 -16.11 -23.11
CA VAL A 134 -4.09 -15.86 -22.64
C VAL A 134 -4.60 -14.44 -22.94
N ALA A 135 -3.73 -13.55 -23.41
CA ALA A 135 -4.07 -12.19 -23.80
C ALA A 135 -3.52 -11.84 -25.20
N ALA A 136 -4.24 -10.98 -25.90
CA ALA A 136 -3.77 -10.41 -27.16
C ALA A 136 -2.65 -9.38 -26.91
N LEU A 137 -1.79 -9.18 -27.91
CA LEU A 137 -0.77 -8.14 -27.87
C LEU A 137 -1.43 -6.77 -27.62
N PRO A 138 -0.98 -6.00 -26.61
CA PRO A 138 -1.56 -4.69 -26.32
C PRO A 138 -1.44 -3.75 -27.53
N GLY A 139 -2.55 -3.12 -27.89
CA GLY A 139 -2.61 -2.18 -29.00
C GLY A 139 -1.98 -0.82 -28.69
N TRP A 140 -1.97 0.07 -29.68
CA TRP A 140 -1.38 1.41 -29.56
C TRP A 140 -1.98 2.23 -28.41
N ALA A 141 -3.29 2.11 -28.15
CA ALA A 141 -3.97 2.81 -27.06
C ALA A 141 -3.45 2.36 -25.67
N SER A 142 -3.15 1.07 -25.52
CA SER A 142 -2.55 0.52 -24.30
C SER A 142 -1.12 1.04 -24.10
N ALA A 143 -0.35 1.22 -25.19
CA ALA A 143 0.99 1.81 -25.13
C ALA A 143 0.95 3.28 -24.66
N VAL A 144 0.01 4.08 -25.19
CA VAL A 144 -0.19 5.47 -24.74
C VAL A 144 -0.64 5.52 -23.29
N GLY A 145 -1.62 4.69 -22.90
CA GLY A 145 -2.08 4.59 -21.51
C GLY A 145 -0.95 4.22 -20.55
N CYS A 146 -0.09 3.27 -20.95
CA CYS A 146 1.10 2.88 -20.20
C CYS A 146 2.06 4.06 -20.00
N ALA A 147 2.41 4.77 -21.07
CA ALA A 147 3.31 5.92 -21.00
C ALA A 147 2.77 7.04 -20.08
N VAL A 148 1.48 7.36 -20.19
CA VAL A 148 0.81 8.35 -19.33
C VAL A 148 0.82 7.90 -17.86
N THR A 149 0.50 6.63 -17.61
CA THR A 149 0.46 6.05 -16.26
C THR A 149 1.84 6.10 -15.61
N LEU A 150 2.88 5.61 -16.30
CA LEU A 150 4.25 5.63 -15.79
C LEU A 150 4.76 7.06 -15.52
N SER A 151 4.42 7.99 -16.41
CA SER A 151 4.78 9.40 -16.23
C SER A 151 4.11 9.99 -14.98
N GLY A 152 2.82 9.73 -14.78
CA GLY A 152 2.07 10.16 -13.60
C GLY A 152 2.65 9.57 -12.31
N ILE A 153 2.99 8.27 -12.31
CA ILE A 153 3.63 7.60 -11.17
C ILE A 153 4.97 8.28 -10.84
N CYS A 154 5.81 8.50 -11.84
CA CYS A 154 7.12 9.13 -11.65
C CYS A 154 6.98 10.53 -11.03
N LEU A 155 6.06 11.35 -11.55
CA LEU A 155 5.80 12.69 -11.02
C LEU A 155 5.35 12.65 -9.56
N VAL A 156 4.41 11.76 -9.22
CA VAL A 156 3.92 11.62 -7.84
C VAL A 156 5.02 11.17 -6.89
N VAL A 157 5.83 10.19 -7.29
CA VAL A 157 6.95 9.69 -6.48
C VAL A 157 7.97 10.79 -6.23
N VAL A 158 8.38 11.51 -7.28
CA VAL A 158 9.35 12.62 -7.16
C VAL A 158 8.80 13.76 -6.31
N ALA A 159 7.53 14.16 -6.52
CA ALA A 159 6.89 15.21 -5.74
C ALA A 159 6.78 14.82 -4.26
N SER A 160 6.40 13.57 -3.98
CA SER A 160 6.30 13.05 -2.61
C SER A 160 7.66 13.00 -1.91
N GLY A 161 8.72 12.57 -2.62
CA GLY A 161 10.08 12.58 -2.11
C GLY A 161 10.60 13.99 -1.79
N ARG A 162 10.32 14.96 -2.67
CA ARG A 162 10.66 16.38 -2.43
C ARG A 162 9.92 16.96 -1.22
N ARG A 163 8.63 16.63 -1.06
CA ARG A 163 7.83 17.08 0.08
C ARG A 163 8.37 16.51 1.39
N LYS A 164 8.67 15.21 1.43
CA LYS A 164 9.25 14.54 2.60
C LYS A 164 10.56 15.22 3.04
N LYS A 165 11.48 15.44 2.09
CA LYS A 165 12.75 16.13 2.37
C LYS A 165 12.55 17.54 2.91
N ARG A 166 11.61 18.31 2.34
CA ARG A 166 11.29 19.66 2.80
C ARG A 166 10.73 19.67 4.23
N ASP A 167 9.89 18.71 4.56
CA ASP A 167 9.30 18.60 5.91
C ASP A 167 10.37 18.19 6.95
N GLU A 168 11.31 17.33 6.57
CA GLU A 168 12.50 16.98 7.37
C GLU A 168 13.39 18.21 7.61
N ASP A 169 13.76 18.94 6.54
CA ASP A 169 14.58 20.15 6.62
C ASP A 169 13.93 21.24 7.50
N ALA A 170 12.61 21.40 7.40
CA ALA A 170 11.85 22.33 8.23
C ALA A 170 11.88 21.94 9.72
N SER A 171 11.73 20.65 10.03
CA SER A 171 11.76 20.11 11.39
C SER A 171 13.12 20.33 12.05
N VAL A 172 14.20 20.07 11.31
CA VAL A 172 15.58 20.37 11.75
C VAL A 172 15.78 21.87 11.98
N GLY A 173 15.26 22.72 11.09
CA GLY A 173 15.31 24.18 11.25
C GLY A 173 14.59 24.67 12.52
N HIS A 174 13.42 24.10 12.83
CA HIS A 174 12.69 24.41 14.07
C HIS A 174 13.45 23.96 15.32
N MET A 175 14.05 22.76 15.32
CA MET A 175 14.88 22.28 16.43
C MET A 175 16.11 23.16 16.65
N LYS A 176 16.82 23.54 15.58
CA LYS A 176 17.97 24.46 15.66
C LYS A 176 17.59 25.82 16.23
N ARG A 177 16.43 26.38 15.83
CA ARG A 177 15.91 27.66 16.38
C ARG A 177 15.47 27.53 17.84
N ALA A 178 14.85 26.41 18.21
CA ALA A 178 14.47 26.14 19.59
C ALA A 178 15.69 25.97 20.51
N ALA A 179 16.77 25.35 20.01
CA ALA A 179 18.04 25.23 20.71
C ALA A 179 18.79 26.58 20.81
N SER A 180 18.84 27.36 19.73
CA SER A 180 19.47 28.69 19.74
C SER A 180 18.73 29.70 20.62
N GLY A 181 17.39 29.60 20.70
CA GLY A 181 16.58 30.42 21.60
C GLY A 181 16.70 30.03 23.08
N ARG A 182 17.27 28.86 23.39
CA ARG A 182 17.47 28.35 24.76
C ARG A 182 18.86 28.63 25.32
N PHE A 183 19.78 29.15 24.50
CA PHE A 183 21.12 29.57 24.90
C PHE A 183 21.23 31.09 24.81
N GLN A 184 20.75 31.77 25.85
CA GLN A 184 21.03 33.19 26.04
C GLN A 184 22.24 33.33 26.97
N GLN A 185 23.41 33.54 26.38
CA GLN A 185 24.64 33.79 27.13
C GLN A 185 24.56 35.19 27.76
N VAL A 186 24.26 35.25 29.06
CA VAL A 186 24.32 36.49 29.85
C VAL A 186 25.53 36.39 30.77
N GLY A 187 26.57 37.17 30.49
CA GLY A 187 27.70 37.35 31.41
C GLY A 187 28.50 36.08 31.74
N GLY A 188 28.76 35.20 30.77
CA GLY A 188 29.67 34.05 30.96
C GLY A 188 29.07 32.81 31.64
N LEU A 189 27.77 32.78 31.93
CA LEU A 189 27.07 31.61 32.45
C LEU A 189 26.13 31.01 31.40
N ILE A 190 26.30 29.71 31.10
CA ILE A 190 25.39 28.94 30.27
C ILE A 190 24.24 28.44 31.16
N ILE A 191 23.03 28.92 30.96
CA ILE A 191 21.83 28.41 31.62
C ILE A 191 21.18 27.39 30.69
N VAL A 192 21.27 26.10 31.03
CA VAL A 192 20.53 25.04 30.34
C VAL A 192 19.10 25.06 30.88
N GLY A 193 18.19 25.67 30.13
CA GLY A 193 16.77 25.71 30.48
C GLY A 193 16.13 24.32 30.40
N GLY A 194 16.10 23.62 31.53
CA GLY A 194 15.23 22.46 31.75
C GLY A 194 13.79 22.92 31.98
N GLY A 195 12.87 22.50 31.13
CA GLY A 195 11.46 22.84 31.25
C GLY A 195 10.63 22.39 30.06
N GLU A 196 9.74 21.42 30.31
CA GLU A 196 8.55 20.99 29.56
C GLU A 196 8.68 20.44 28.13
N ALA A 197 9.76 20.72 27.40
CA ALA A 197 9.92 20.17 26.04
C ALA A 197 10.33 18.68 26.01
N GLU A 198 10.82 18.12 27.13
CA GLU A 198 11.18 16.71 27.24
C GLU A 198 9.93 15.80 27.18
N LEU A 199 8.80 16.27 27.72
CA LEU A 199 7.52 15.55 27.69
C LEU A 199 6.86 15.55 26.31
N VAL A 200 6.95 16.65 25.54
CA VAL A 200 6.38 16.71 24.18
C VAL A 200 7.26 15.97 23.16
N ALA A 201 8.57 15.89 23.43
CA ALA A 201 9.48 15.08 22.63
C ALA A 201 9.23 13.58 22.86
N MET A 202 9.09 13.13 24.11
CA MET A 202 8.82 11.71 24.43
C MET A 202 7.49 11.21 23.85
N ASP A 203 6.44 12.04 23.79
CA ASP A 203 5.13 11.65 23.23
C ASP A 203 5.16 11.44 21.69
N ASN A 204 6.19 11.98 21.01
CA ASN A 204 6.41 11.78 19.57
C ASN A 204 7.62 10.87 19.25
N LEU A 205 8.32 10.36 20.28
CA LEU A 205 9.57 9.58 20.15
C LEU A 205 9.39 8.06 20.25
N GLU A 206 8.17 7.52 20.19
CA GLU A 206 7.96 6.05 20.12
C GLU A 206 8.29 5.44 18.74
N ALA A 207 8.93 6.19 17.83
CA ALA A 207 9.41 5.67 16.56
C ALA A 207 10.95 5.59 16.55
N ASP A 208 11.45 4.42 16.97
CA ASP A 208 12.84 3.96 16.85
C ASP A 208 13.51 4.40 15.53
N PHE A 209 14.32 5.47 15.55
CA PHE A 209 15.53 5.61 14.68
C PHE A 209 16.38 6.89 14.89
N GLU A 210 15.98 7.88 15.70
CA GLU A 210 16.63 9.22 15.66
C GLU A 210 17.38 9.66 16.93
N ILE A 211 17.74 8.75 17.84
CA ILE A 211 18.62 9.12 18.98
C ILE A 211 20.06 9.36 18.50
N ASP A 212 20.54 8.62 17.50
CA ASP A 212 21.91 8.75 17.00
C ASP A 212 22.17 10.11 16.31
N LYS A 213 21.21 10.63 15.54
CA LYS A 213 21.38 11.93 14.86
C LYS A 213 21.28 13.10 15.83
N ALA A 214 20.49 12.97 16.90
CA ALA A 214 20.41 13.98 17.95
C ALA A 214 21.71 14.07 18.74
N MET A 215 22.37 12.95 19.04
CA MET A 215 23.70 12.96 19.68
C MET A 215 24.79 13.52 18.76
N VAL A 216 24.77 13.20 17.46
CA VAL A 216 25.75 13.74 16.49
C VAL A 216 25.64 15.26 16.36
N ALA A 217 24.42 15.81 16.33
CA ALA A 217 24.23 17.27 16.27
C ALA A 217 24.68 18.00 17.54
N VAL A 218 24.73 17.31 18.69
CA VAL A 218 25.27 17.84 19.93
C VAL A 218 26.80 17.74 19.96
N SER A 219 27.39 16.65 19.45
CA SER A 219 28.86 16.48 19.39
C SER A 219 29.53 17.53 18.49
N ASP A 220 28.96 17.79 17.31
CA ASP A 220 29.52 18.79 16.36
C ASP A 220 29.49 20.23 16.90
N TYR A 221 28.68 20.50 17.93
CA TYR A 221 28.62 21.82 18.58
C TYR A 221 29.71 22.00 19.66
N TYR A 222 30.31 20.91 20.15
CA TYR A 222 31.39 20.96 21.15
C TYR A 222 32.80 20.90 20.54
N ASP A 223 32.93 20.46 19.29
CA ASP A 223 34.22 20.32 18.58
C ASP A 223 34.58 21.50 17.66
N GLY A 224 33.85 22.63 17.74
CA GLY A 224 34.14 23.90 17.05
C GLY A 224 34.39 25.05 18.01
#